data_AF-A0A1F9FYC1-F1
#
_entry.id   AF-A0A1F9FYC1-F1
#
_cell.length_a   1.000
_cell.length_b   1.000
_cell.length_c   1.000
_cell.angle_alpha   90.00
_cell.angle_beta   90.00
_cell.angle_gamma   90.00
#
_symmetry.space_group_name_H-M   'P 1'
#
loop_
_entity.id
_entity.type
_entity.pdbx_description
1 polymer ?
#
loop_
_entity_poly.entity_id
_entity_poly.type
_entity_poly.pdbx_seq_one_letter_code
_entity_poly.pdbx_strand_id
1 'polypeptide(L)'
;MSESTDRGAFDGADPDTTDPSEALVRHGDVDEATALEPYRLPVPGRTWRSAARFGVLVGGSAAIGIGVATGGLTIAGAALLAVTLATGQVLAQTWRQNRLGQAVVGGIAQGDLDVALAAAERALIESPTGVMRTLAASNLASVLIQRDRVVEAAGVLDKYPPGMLHMPLASILWLNNRAFAHLALVDDDPAGLEAAGRLLAEAEKRLGKASARDLGGTPNAKKLKSALAGTRAIERVIDKDGRAALHHLKIAAEIDDGTATPYRTVERELCRAEALRLLGRADEATLAVEGLTDTHMTSRQEQRAARLRSRLGIG
;
A
#
# COMPACT_ATOMS: atom_id res chain seq x y z
N MET A 1 -2.52 -67.26 26.98
CA MET A 1 -1.31 -67.83 26.36
C MET A 1 -1.18 -67.24 24.97
N SER A 2 0.02 -66.74 24.69
CA SER A 2 0.56 -66.24 23.41
C SER A 2 0.15 -64.85 22.90
N GLU A 3 1.11 -63.94 23.10
CA GLU A 3 1.33 -62.61 22.53
C GLU A 3 1.75 -62.66 21.05
N SER A 4 1.75 -61.48 20.38
CA SER A 4 2.79 -60.94 19.48
C SER A 4 2.15 -60.04 18.40
N THR A 5 2.10 -58.70 18.60
CA THR A 5 2.95 -57.62 18.00
C THR A 5 2.80 -57.46 16.47
N ASP A 6 2.77 -56.28 15.83
CA ASP A 6 3.19 -54.90 16.17
C ASP A 6 2.67 -53.94 15.07
N ARG A 7 2.49 -52.65 15.42
CA ARG A 7 2.64 -51.36 14.64
C ARG A 7 1.99 -51.22 13.25
N GLY A 8 1.35 -50.12 12.87
CA GLY A 8 1.43 -48.72 13.33
C GLY A 8 1.38 -47.80 12.09
N ALA A 9 0.87 -46.58 12.27
CA ALA A 9 0.85 -45.40 11.37
C ALA A 9 -0.55 -44.97 10.87
N PHE A 10 -1.26 -44.30 11.78
CA PHE A 10 -2.14 -43.18 11.45
C PHE A 10 -1.24 -41.93 11.47
N ASP A 11 -0.98 -41.35 10.30
CA ASP A 11 -0.30 -40.07 10.07
C ASP A 11 -0.38 -39.83 8.55
N GLY A 12 -0.74 -38.69 7.99
CA GLY A 12 -1.07 -37.38 8.50
C GLY A 12 -1.30 -36.54 7.26
N ALA A 13 -2.46 -35.92 7.13
CA ALA A 13 -2.73 -34.91 6.12
C ALA A 13 -3.82 -33.99 6.65
N ASP A 14 -3.41 -33.11 7.54
CA ASP A 14 -3.88 -31.72 7.56
C ASP A 14 -2.59 -30.86 7.52
N PRO A 15 -2.59 -29.69 6.87
CA PRO A 15 -3.67 -28.72 6.98
C PRO A 15 -4.25 -28.28 5.63
N ASP A 16 -5.57 -28.12 5.64
CA ASP A 16 -6.28 -26.94 5.15
C ASP A 16 -5.37 -25.72 4.91
N THR A 17 -4.78 -25.64 3.72
CA THR A 17 -4.22 -24.41 3.16
C THR A 17 -5.34 -23.70 2.43
N THR A 18 -6.30 -23.15 3.18
CA THR A 18 -7.18 -22.13 2.65
C THR A 18 -6.29 -20.93 2.32
N ASP A 19 -6.12 -20.67 1.02
CA ASP A 19 -5.36 -19.53 0.55
C ASP A 19 -6.00 -18.26 1.13
N PRO A 20 -5.27 -17.43 1.91
CA PRO A 20 -5.82 -16.20 2.47
C PRO A 20 -6.25 -15.17 1.39
N SER A 21 -5.95 -15.43 0.12
CA SER A 21 -6.50 -14.66 -1.01
C SER A 21 -7.94 -15.05 -1.39
N GLU A 22 -8.45 -16.23 -1.02
CA GLU A 22 -9.85 -16.62 -1.28
C GLU A 22 -10.86 -16.01 -0.30
N ALA A 23 -10.43 -15.67 0.92
CA ALA A 23 -11.31 -15.10 1.95
C ALA A 23 -11.86 -13.70 1.58
N LEU A 24 -11.26 -13.02 0.60
CA LEU A 24 -11.65 -11.67 0.17
C LEU A 24 -12.76 -11.62 -0.89
N VAL A 25 -13.23 -12.76 -1.40
CA VAL A 25 -14.12 -12.81 -2.58
C VAL A 25 -15.62 -12.85 -2.22
N ARG A 26 -16.00 -13.02 -0.94
CA ARG A 26 -17.42 -13.20 -0.56
C ARG A 26 -17.97 -12.06 0.28
N HIS A 27 -18.10 -10.85 -0.27
CA HIS A 27 -19.13 -9.90 0.20
C HIS A 27 -19.55 -9.00 -0.95
N GLY A 28 -20.76 -9.21 -1.46
CA GLY A 28 -21.34 -8.43 -2.54
C GLY A 28 -22.85 -8.55 -2.56
N ASP A 29 -23.50 -7.97 -1.54
CA ASP A 29 -24.84 -7.41 -1.64
C ASP A 29 -24.76 -6.02 -0.99
N VAL A 30 -24.55 -5.00 -1.83
CA VAL A 30 -24.55 -3.58 -1.42
C VAL A 30 -25.58 -2.86 -2.29
N ASP A 31 -26.55 -2.24 -1.61
CA ASP A 31 -27.67 -1.47 -2.18
C ASP A 31 -27.23 -0.45 -3.26
N GLU A 32 -28.02 -0.40 -4.35
CA GLU A 32 -27.76 0.26 -5.65
C GLU A 32 -27.66 1.81 -5.67
N ALA A 33 -27.58 2.52 -4.54
CA ALA A 33 -27.78 3.98 -4.54
C ALA A 33 -26.53 4.84 -4.84
N THR A 34 -25.33 4.29 -5.00
CA THR A 34 -24.14 5.06 -5.43
C THR A 34 -23.08 4.17 -6.08
N ALA A 35 -23.48 3.38 -7.08
CA ALA A 35 -22.53 2.58 -7.84
C ALA A 35 -21.63 3.48 -8.69
N LEU A 36 -20.57 4.02 -8.09
CA LEU A 36 -19.40 4.52 -8.81
C LEU A 36 -18.95 3.40 -9.76
N GLU A 37 -18.71 3.71 -11.03
CA GLU A 37 -18.30 2.69 -12.00
C GLU A 37 -17.14 1.83 -11.44
N PRO A 38 -17.24 0.49 -11.53
CA PRO A 38 -16.18 -0.40 -11.06
C PRO A 38 -14.83 0.02 -11.63
N TYR A 39 -13.83 0.19 -10.76
CA TYR A 39 -12.53 0.66 -11.23
C TYR A 39 -11.91 -0.33 -12.20
N ARG A 40 -11.59 0.17 -13.38
CA ARG A 40 -10.83 -0.61 -14.34
C ARG A 40 -9.37 -0.32 -14.13
N LEU A 41 -8.68 -1.30 -13.54
CA LEU A 41 -7.23 -1.30 -13.41
C LEU A 41 -6.59 -0.86 -14.73
N PRO A 42 -5.71 0.16 -14.72
CA PRO A 42 -5.00 0.51 -15.94
C PRO A 42 -4.16 -0.69 -16.40
N VAL A 43 -4.33 -1.08 -17.66
CA VAL A 43 -3.57 -2.18 -18.26
C VAL A 43 -2.15 -1.68 -18.53
N PRO A 44 -1.10 -2.25 -17.90
CA PRO A 44 0.27 -1.87 -18.17
C PRO A 44 0.62 -2.22 -19.62
N GLY A 45 1.15 -1.24 -20.36
CA GLY A 45 1.75 -1.48 -21.68
C GLY A 45 0.76 -1.79 -22.81
N ARG A 46 0.15 -0.74 -23.37
CA ARG A 46 -0.15 -0.66 -24.82
C ARG A 46 -0.29 0.77 -25.33
N THR A 47 0.45 1.73 -24.75
CA THR A 47 0.50 3.08 -25.34
C THR A 47 1.53 3.09 -26.47
N TRP A 48 1.21 3.75 -27.59
CA TRP A 48 2.14 3.91 -28.73
C TRP A 48 3.52 4.43 -28.29
N ARG A 49 3.57 5.23 -27.22
CA ARG A 49 4.81 5.74 -26.61
C ARG A 49 5.61 4.66 -25.88
N SER A 50 4.96 3.75 -25.15
CA SER A 50 5.63 2.60 -24.54
C SER A 50 6.14 1.61 -25.60
N ALA A 51 5.37 1.38 -26.66
CA ALA A 51 5.77 0.57 -27.81
C ALA A 51 6.91 1.22 -28.60
N ALA A 52 6.89 2.53 -28.81
CA ALA A 52 7.97 3.28 -29.45
C ALA A 52 9.26 3.26 -28.62
N ARG A 53 9.17 3.37 -27.29
CA ARG A 53 10.34 3.25 -26.40
C ARG A 53 10.94 1.84 -26.41
N PHE A 54 10.09 0.82 -26.39
CA PHE A 54 10.54 -0.57 -26.53
C PHE A 54 11.14 -0.82 -27.92
N GLY A 55 10.52 -0.28 -28.97
CA GLY A 55 11.04 -0.33 -30.35
C GLY A 55 12.35 0.43 -30.54
N VAL A 56 12.56 1.56 -29.84
CA VAL A 56 13.85 2.27 -29.81
C VAL A 56 14.90 1.50 -29.02
N LEU A 57 14.52 0.79 -27.95
CA LEU A 57 15.42 -0.07 -27.19
C LEU A 57 15.86 -1.30 -28.00
N VAL A 58 14.90 -2.00 -28.61
CA VAL A 58 15.16 -3.17 -29.45
C VAL A 58 15.86 -2.76 -30.75
N GLY A 59 15.39 -1.71 -31.41
CA GLY A 59 15.98 -1.17 -32.64
C GLY A 59 17.36 -0.53 -32.44
N GLY A 60 17.56 0.18 -31.32
CA GLY A 60 18.86 0.73 -30.93
C GLY A 60 19.86 -0.38 -30.58
N SER A 61 19.43 -1.42 -29.87
CA SER A 61 20.28 -2.58 -29.56
C SER A 61 20.62 -3.38 -30.82
N ALA A 62 19.67 -3.54 -31.75
CA ALA A 62 19.90 -4.17 -33.04
C ALA A 62 20.86 -3.35 -33.92
N ALA A 63 20.72 -2.02 -33.94
CA ALA A 63 21.64 -1.13 -34.68
C ALA A 63 23.07 -1.15 -34.11
N ILE A 64 23.22 -1.22 -32.78
CA ILE A 64 24.53 -1.40 -32.14
C ILE A 64 25.12 -2.77 -32.50
N GLY A 65 24.31 -3.84 -32.46
CA GLY A 65 24.72 -5.19 -32.86
C GLY A 65 25.15 -5.28 -34.33
N ILE A 66 24.39 -4.67 -35.24
CA ILE A 66 24.73 -4.59 -36.67
C ILE A 66 26.00 -3.76 -36.88
N GLY A 67 26.17 -2.65 -36.16
CA GLY A 67 27.37 -1.81 -36.23
C GLY A 67 28.65 -2.54 -35.81
N VAL A 68 28.58 -3.41 -34.78
CA VAL A 68 29.70 -4.28 -34.39
C VAL A 68 29.93 -5.37 -35.42
N ALA A 69 28.88 -6.03 -35.90
CA ALA A 69 28.97 -7.13 -36.86
C ALA A 69 29.52 -6.70 -38.23
N THR A 70 29.25 -5.46 -38.65
CA THR A 70 29.74 -4.86 -39.91
C THR A 70 31.07 -4.13 -39.75
N GLY A 71 31.65 -4.11 -38.54
CA GLY A 71 32.93 -3.47 -38.25
C GLY A 71 32.90 -1.93 -38.14
N GLY A 72 31.72 -1.31 -38.23
CA GLY A 72 31.53 0.14 -38.06
C GLY A 72 31.65 0.64 -36.62
N LEU A 73 31.60 -0.25 -35.63
CA LEU A 73 31.76 0.04 -34.20
C LEU A 73 32.69 -1.00 -33.56
N THR A 74 33.67 -0.55 -32.78
CA THR A 74 34.45 -1.45 -31.93
C THR A 74 33.58 -1.95 -30.76
N ILE A 75 33.88 -3.14 -30.24
CA ILE A 75 33.17 -3.73 -29.09
C ILE A 75 33.17 -2.77 -27.88
N ALA A 76 34.28 -2.07 -27.65
CA ALA A 76 34.40 -1.08 -26.59
C ALA A 76 33.52 0.17 -26.84
N GLY A 77 33.46 0.67 -28.08
CA GLY A 77 32.58 1.79 -28.45
C GLY A 77 31.10 1.44 -28.37
N ALA A 78 30.73 0.22 -28.76
CA ALA A 78 29.38 -0.31 -28.63
C ALA A 78 28.95 -0.48 -27.17
N ALA A 79 29.85 -0.97 -26.31
CA ALA A 79 29.60 -1.10 -24.87
C ALA A 79 29.40 0.27 -24.20
N LEU A 80 30.23 1.26 -24.53
CA LEU A 80 30.09 2.62 -24.01
C LEU A 80 28.76 3.27 -24.45
N LEU A 81 28.38 3.13 -25.73
CA LEU A 81 27.10 3.62 -26.24
C LEU A 81 25.90 2.94 -25.59
N ALA A 82 25.94 1.61 -25.42
CA ALA A 82 24.89 0.86 -24.74
C ALA A 82 24.74 1.29 -23.28
N VAL A 83 25.85 1.46 -22.55
CA VAL A 83 25.85 1.95 -21.17
C VAL A 83 25.32 3.38 -21.09
N THR A 84 25.73 4.27 -22.00
CA THR A 84 25.31 5.68 -21.99
C THR A 84 23.82 5.82 -22.33
N LEU A 85 23.32 5.05 -23.30
CA LEU A 85 21.90 5.02 -23.67
C LEU A 85 21.04 4.40 -22.57
N ALA A 86 21.49 3.29 -21.97
CA ALA A 86 20.81 2.67 -20.84
C ALA A 86 20.77 3.63 -19.63
N THR A 87 21.88 4.30 -19.32
CA THR A 87 21.98 5.25 -18.20
C THR A 87 21.10 6.49 -18.44
N GLY A 88 21.14 7.07 -19.65
CA GLY A 88 20.30 8.22 -20.02
C GLY A 88 18.80 7.89 -19.99
N GLN A 89 18.41 6.71 -20.45
CA GLN A 89 17.02 6.25 -20.40
C GLN A 89 16.56 5.94 -18.97
N VAL A 90 17.41 5.31 -18.15
CA VAL A 90 17.13 5.06 -16.73
C VAL A 90 16.97 6.38 -15.98
N LEU A 91 17.83 7.37 -16.21
CA LEU A 91 17.74 8.69 -15.60
C LEU A 91 16.48 9.45 -16.03
N ALA A 92 16.13 9.43 -17.32
CA ALA A 92 14.92 10.07 -17.84
C ALA A 92 13.64 9.41 -17.33
N GLN A 93 13.62 8.06 -17.23
CA GLN A 93 12.52 7.32 -16.60
C GLN A 93 12.41 7.64 -15.11
N THR A 94 13.53 7.68 -14.40
CA THR A 94 13.58 7.99 -12.96
C THR A 94 13.09 9.42 -12.70
N TRP A 95 13.50 10.41 -13.51
CA TRP A 95 13.03 11.79 -13.39
C TRP A 95 11.53 11.92 -13.63
N ARG A 96 11.01 11.26 -14.67
CA ARG A 96 9.59 11.31 -14.99
C ARG A 96 8.74 10.59 -13.95
N GLN A 97 9.19 9.44 -13.45
CA GLN A 97 8.57 8.71 -12.35
C GLN A 97 8.61 9.53 -11.05
N ASN A 98 9.71 10.23 -10.77
CA ASN A 98 9.79 11.15 -9.64
C ASN A 98 8.79 12.31 -9.75
N ARG A 99 8.61 12.88 -10.94
CA ARG A 99 7.57 13.91 -11.19
C ARG A 99 6.16 13.37 -10.97
N LEU A 100 5.86 12.16 -11.47
CA LEU A 100 4.56 11.52 -11.24
C LEU A 100 4.35 11.19 -9.76
N GLY A 101 5.38 10.67 -9.07
CA GLY A 101 5.35 10.44 -7.63
C GLY A 101 5.14 11.72 -6.82
N GLN A 102 5.78 12.83 -7.21
CA GLN A 102 5.56 14.15 -6.62
C GLN A 102 4.13 14.66 -6.88
N ALA A 103 3.57 14.43 -8.07
CA ALA A 103 2.19 14.79 -8.38
C ALA A 103 1.18 13.97 -7.56
N VAL A 104 1.43 12.68 -7.34
CA VAL A 104 0.61 11.83 -6.46
C VAL A 104 0.68 12.35 -5.02
N VAL A 105 1.88 12.57 -4.49
CA VAL A 105 2.07 13.07 -3.12
C VAL A 105 1.49 14.48 -2.95
N GLY A 106 1.63 15.34 -3.96
CA GLY A 106 1.10 16.70 -4.00
C GLY A 106 -0.43 16.71 -4.02
N GLY A 107 -1.06 15.94 -4.90
CA GLY A 107 -2.52 15.81 -4.97
C GLY A 107 -3.11 15.23 -3.69
N ILE A 108 -2.50 14.17 -3.14
CA ILE A 108 -2.87 13.62 -1.83
C ILE A 108 -2.77 14.68 -0.71
N ALA A 109 -1.68 15.45 -0.67
CA ALA A 109 -1.49 16.47 0.36
C ALA A 109 -2.45 17.66 0.22
N GLN A 110 -2.84 17.99 -1.01
CA GLN A 110 -3.78 19.08 -1.32
C GLN A 110 -5.25 18.64 -1.26
N GLY A 111 -5.52 17.35 -1.08
CA GLY A 111 -6.88 16.79 -1.11
C GLY A 111 -7.45 16.60 -2.53
N ASP A 112 -6.67 16.89 -3.58
CA ASP A 112 -7.03 16.65 -4.97
C ASP A 112 -6.74 15.19 -5.36
N LEU A 113 -7.67 14.31 -4.96
CA LEU A 113 -7.57 12.87 -5.18
C LEU A 113 -7.76 12.47 -6.65
N ASP A 114 -8.38 13.30 -7.48
CA ASP A 114 -8.57 13.03 -8.90
C ASP A 114 -7.26 13.24 -9.67
N VAL A 115 -6.54 14.33 -9.40
CA VAL A 115 -5.19 14.55 -9.94
C VAL A 115 -4.23 13.48 -9.43
N ALA A 116 -4.30 13.13 -8.15
CA ALA A 116 -3.47 12.06 -7.58
C ALA A 116 -3.76 10.70 -8.22
N LEU A 117 -5.04 10.38 -8.48
CA LEU A 117 -5.43 9.12 -9.12
C LEU A 117 -4.91 9.05 -10.55
N ALA A 118 -5.16 10.09 -11.37
CA ALA A 118 -4.67 10.14 -12.74
C ALA A 118 -3.14 10.06 -12.82
N ALA A 119 -2.42 10.69 -11.88
CA ALA A 119 -0.97 10.60 -11.80
C ALA A 119 -0.50 9.18 -11.41
N ALA A 120 -1.16 8.53 -10.46
CA ALA A 120 -0.82 7.19 -9.99
C ALA A 120 -1.08 6.12 -11.06
N GLU A 121 -2.22 6.21 -11.76
CA GLU A 121 -2.55 5.37 -12.90
C GLU A 121 -1.49 5.48 -13.99
N ARG A 122 -1.15 6.71 -14.34
CA ARG A 122 -0.14 6.97 -15.36
C ARG A 122 1.23 6.44 -14.93
N ALA A 123 1.59 6.56 -13.65
CA ALA A 123 2.81 5.98 -13.12
C ALA A 123 2.85 4.45 -13.28
N LEU A 124 1.72 3.77 -13.05
CA LEU A 124 1.60 2.32 -13.23
C LEU A 124 1.65 1.90 -14.70
N ILE A 125 0.96 2.62 -15.60
CA ILE A 125 1.02 2.38 -17.05
C ILE A 125 2.45 2.53 -17.58
N GLU A 126 3.18 3.53 -17.07
CA GLU A 126 4.54 3.84 -17.51
C GLU A 126 5.61 2.95 -16.84
N SER A 127 5.24 2.10 -15.87
CA SER A 127 6.13 1.19 -15.12
C SER A 127 5.76 -0.29 -15.37
N PRO A 128 6.10 -0.86 -16.54
CA PRO A 128 5.61 -2.18 -16.93
C PRO A 128 6.19 -3.34 -16.11
N THR A 129 7.38 -3.20 -15.52
CA THR A 129 8.08 -4.28 -14.77
C THR A 129 8.93 -3.74 -13.61
N GLY A 130 9.37 -4.66 -12.74
CA GLY A 130 10.37 -4.39 -11.71
C GLY A 130 9.89 -3.54 -10.53
N VAL A 131 10.85 -2.98 -9.80
CA VAL A 131 10.62 -2.28 -8.52
C VAL A 131 9.72 -1.05 -8.65
N MET A 132 9.85 -0.32 -9.76
CA MET A 132 9.04 0.87 -10.02
C MET A 132 7.56 0.54 -10.20
N ARG A 133 7.23 -0.66 -10.68
CA ARG A 133 5.85 -1.13 -10.78
C ARG A 133 5.23 -1.35 -9.41
N THR A 134 5.94 -2.00 -8.50
CA THR A 134 5.48 -2.19 -7.11
C THR A 134 5.28 -0.84 -6.42
N LEU A 135 6.21 0.10 -6.58
CA LEU A 135 6.06 1.44 -6.02
C LEU A 135 4.84 2.19 -6.60
N ALA A 136 4.65 2.14 -7.93
CA ALA A 136 3.51 2.75 -8.59
C ALA A 136 2.18 2.12 -8.15
N ALA A 137 2.13 0.79 -8.03
CA ALA A 137 0.98 0.05 -7.54
C ALA A 137 0.66 0.41 -6.08
N SER A 138 1.67 0.48 -5.22
CA SER A 138 1.50 0.90 -3.82
C SER A 138 0.99 2.34 -3.71
N ASN A 139 1.51 3.26 -4.51
CA ASN A 139 1.03 4.64 -4.55
C ASN A 139 -0.43 4.72 -5.04
N LEU A 140 -0.78 3.95 -6.09
CA LEU A 140 -2.16 3.85 -6.57
C LEU A 140 -3.09 3.31 -5.47
N ALA A 141 -2.68 2.24 -4.79
CA ALA A 141 -3.44 1.69 -3.66
C ALA A 141 -3.64 2.73 -2.54
N SER A 142 -2.64 3.54 -2.20
CA SER A 142 -2.79 4.63 -1.22
C SER A 142 -3.79 5.71 -1.64
N VAL A 143 -3.89 6.02 -2.94
CA VAL A 143 -4.91 6.95 -3.45
C VAL A 143 -6.30 6.30 -3.40
N LEU A 144 -6.42 5.05 -3.86
CA LEU A 144 -7.69 4.31 -3.85
C LEU A 144 -8.24 4.16 -2.42
N ILE A 145 -7.39 3.85 -1.43
CA ILE A 145 -7.79 3.79 -0.01
C ILE A 145 -8.35 5.14 0.49
N GLN A 146 -7.74 6.25 0.08
CA GLN A 146 -8.22 7.60 0.44
C GLN A 146 -9.51 8.00 -0.30
N ARG A 147 -9.80 7.35 -1.43
CA ARG A 147 -11.08 7.45 -2.14
C ARG A 147 -12.12 6.41 -1.70
N ASP A 148 -11.84 5.71 -0.61
CA ASP A 148 -12.69 4.65 -0.07
C ASP A 148 -12.87 3.41 -0.97
N ARG A 149 -11.92 3.19 -1.88
CA ARG A 149 -11.91 2.06 -2.83
C ARG A 149 -10.97 0.95 -2.35
N VAL A 150 -11.18 0.48 -1.12
CA VAL A 150 -10.23 -0.43 -0.44
C VAL A 150 -10.14 -1.80 -1.10
N VAL A 151 -11.25 -2.37 -1.56
CA VAL A 151 -11.29 -3.65 -2.28
C VAL A 151 -10.41 -3.59 -3.54
N GLU A 152 -10.55 -2.51 -4.31
CA GLU A 152 -9.77 -2.31 -5.52
C GLU A 152 -8.30 -2.05 -5.22
N ALA A 153 -8.00 -1.31 -4.14
CA ALA A 153 -6.63 -1.12 -3.66
C ALA A 153 -5.98 -2.47 -3.31
N ALA A 154 -6.70 -3.38 -2.65
CA ALA A 154 -6.23 -4.73 -2.39
C ALA A 154 -5.96 -5.50 -3.70
N GLY A 155 -6.90 -5.45 -4.65
CA GLY A 155 -6.73 -6.07 -5.97
C GLY A 155 -5.53 -5.54 -6.77
N VAL A 156 -5.22 -4.23 -6.69
CA VAL A 156 -3.99 -3.65 -7.25
C VAL A 156 -2.75 -4.28 -6.62
N LEU A 157 -2.73 -4.38 -5.29
CA LEU A 157 -1.57 -4.88 -4.54
C LEU A 157 -1.32 -6.37 -4.80
N ASP A 158 -2.39 -7.17 -4.87
CA ASP A 158 -2.32 -8.61 -5.15
C ASP A 158 -1.85 -8.90 -6.57
N LYS A 159 -2.22 -8.05 -7.54
CA LYS A 159 -1.76 -8.15 -8.92
C LYS A 159 -0.27 -7.78 -9.08
N TYR A 160 0.26 -6.92 -8.21
CA TYR A 160 1.62 -6.40 -8.32
C TYR A 160 2.42 -6.53 -7.01
N PRO A 161 2.65 -7.75 -6.51
CA PRO A 161 3.37 -7.97 -5.27
C PRO A 161 4.86 -7.60 -5.42
N PRO A 162 5.57 -7.42 -4.29
CA PRO A 162 7.02 -7.39 -4.30
C PRO A 162 7.57 -8.77 -4.74
N GLY A 163 8.36 -8.84 -5.81
CA GLY A 163 9.26 -9.96 -6.13
C GLY A 163 10.54 -10.07 -5.27
N MET A 164 11.66 -10.55 -5.85
CA MET A 164 12.90 -10.85 -5.10
C MET A 164 13.87 -9.67 -4.89
N LEU A 165 13.94 -8.73 -5.82
CA LEU A 165 14.83 -7.55 -5.74
C LEU A 165 13.96 -6.31 -5.47
N HIS A 166 13.85 -5.84 -4.23
CA HIS A 166 13.00 -4.68 -3.88
C HIS A 166 13.77 -3.51 -3.28
N MET A 167 13.43 -2.31 -3.72
CA MET A 167 13.70 -1.10 -2.93
C MET A 167 12.88 -1.16 -1.64
N PRO A 168 13.50 -0.94 -0.46
CA PRO A 168 12.82 -0.98 0.83
C PRO A 168 11.53 -0.16 0.85
N LEU A 169 11.56 1.07 0.29
CA LEU A 169 10.41 1.96 0.19
C LEU A 169 9.16 1.28 -0.40
N ALA A 170 9.30 0.69 -1.59
CA ALA A 170 8.19 0.10 -2.32
C ALA A 170 7.57 -1.08 -1.55
N SER A 171 8.42 -1.90 -0.95
CA SER A 171 7.96 -3.08 -0.21
C SER A 171 7.29 -2.74 1.12
N ILE A 172 7.83 -1.77 1.88
CA ILE A 172 7.23 -1.34 3.15
C ILE A 172 5.89 -0.66 2.90
N LEU A 173 5.80 0.17 1.85
CA LEU A 173 4.54 0.82 1.47
C LEU A 173 3.49 -0.21 1.03
N TRP A 174 3.91 -1.22 0.25
CA TRP A 174 3.03 -2.33 -0.15
C TRP A 174 2.49 -3.07 1.08
N LEU A 175 3.37 -3.48 1.99
CA LEU A 175 3.02 -4.20 3.23
C LEU A 175 2.05 -3.39 4.09
N ASN A 176 2.33 -2.10 4.29
CA ASN A 176 1.46 -1.21 5.08
C ASN A 176 0.07 -1.06 4.45
N ASN A 177 -0.01 -0.83 3.14
CA ASN A 177 -1.29 -0.66 2.46
C ASN A 177 -2.09 -1.96 2.45
N ARG A 178 -1.43 -3.11 2.30
CA ARG A 178 -2.10 -4.42 2.33
C ARG A 178 -2.61 -4.74 3.73
N ALA A 179 -1.82 -4.45 4.77
CA ALA A 179 -2.26 -4.57 6.15
C ALA A 179 -3.48 -3.69 6.43
N PHE A 180 -3.45 -2.42 6.00
CA PHE A 180 -4.60 -1.53 6.12
C PHE A 180 -5.84 -2.11 5.42
N ALA A 181 -5.71 -2.66 4.22
CA ALA A 181 -6.82 -3.26 3.50
C ALA A 181 -7.43 -4.44 4.27
N HIS A 182 -6.64 -5.29 4.91
CA HIS A 182 -7.17 -6.34 5.79
C HIS A 182 -7.94 -5.77 6.98
N LEU A 183 -7.41 -4.74 7.64
CA LEU A 183 -8.08 -4.12 8.80
C LEU A 183 -9.35 -3.35 8.41
N ALA A 184 -9.43 -2.84 7.19
CA ALA A 184 -10.55 -2.01 6.73
C ALA A 184 -11.68 -2.82 6.06
N LEU A 185 -11.40 -4.01 5.53
CA LEU A 185 -12.39 -4.84 4.83
C LEU A 185 -13.05 -5.89 5.72
N VAL A 186 -12.41 -6.28 6.81
CA VAL A 186 -12.87 -7.41 7.62
C VAL A 186 -13.13 -6.93 9.05
N ASP A 187 -14.31 -6.35 9.26
CA ASP A 187 -14.80 -5.88 10.56
C ASP A 187 -14.75 -7.06 11.57
N ASP A 188 -13.79 -7.02 12.50
CA ASP A 188 -13.58 -7.97 13.61
C ASP A 188 -13.30 -9.45 13.20
N ASP A 189 -12.81 -9.75 11.99
CA ASP A 189 -12.36 -11.11 11.62
C ASP A 189 -10.95 -11.44 12.17
N PRO A 190 -10.80 -12.50 12.98
CA PRO A 190 -9.51 -12.95 13.49
C PRO A 190 -8.47 -13.23 12.40
N ALA A 191 -8.87 -13.79 11.25
CA ALA A 191 -7.94 -14.14 10.18
C ALA A 191 -7.37 -12.88 9.48
N GLY A 192 -8.23 -11.90 9.21
CA GLY A 192 -7.84 -10.58 8.73
C GLY A 192 -6.89 -9.85 9.69
N LEU A 193 -7.16 -9.90 10.99
CA LEU A 193 -6.30 -9.30 12.02
C LEU A 193 -4.91 -9.96 12.06
N GLU A 194 -4.84 -11.29 12.03
CA GLU A 194 -3.57 -12.01 12.03
C GLU A 194 -2.74 -11.69 10.77
N ALA A 195 -3.39 -11.69 9.59
CA ALA A 195 -2.75 -11.34 8.33
C ALA A 195 -2.17 -9.92 8.37
N ALA A 196 -2.94 -8.94 8.87
CA ALA A 196 -2.47 -7.58 9.04
C ALA A 196 -1.28 -7.49 10.00
N GLY A 197 -1.35 -8.18 11.15
CA GLY A 197 -0.28 -8.23 12.14
C GLY A 197 1.05 -8.74 11.56
N ARG A 198 1.01 -9.82 10.77
CA ARG A 198 2.19 -10.37 10.08
C ARG A 198 2.79 -9.40 9.07
N LEU A 199 1.94 -8.75 8.26
CA LEU A 199 2.37 -7.77 7.27
C LEU A 199 3.02 -6.54 7.92
N LEU A 200 2.44 -6.04 9.02
CA LEU A 200 2.99 -4.91 9.76
C LEU A 200 4.32 -5.25 10.43
N ALA A 201 4.45 -6.45 11.01
CA ALA A 201 5.70 -6.89 11.64
C ALA A 201 6.84 -6.98 10.61
N GLU A 202 6.56 -7.50 9.41
CA GLU A 202 7.54 -7.54 8.32
C GLU A 202 7.86 -6.12 7.81
N ALA A 203 6.89 -5.22 7.73
CA ALA A 203 7.11 -3.82 7.37
C ALA A 203 8.03 -3.11 8.37
N GLU A 204 7.80 -3.28 9.67
CA GLU A 204 8.60 -2.71 10.76
C GLU A 204 10.03 -3.26 10.74
N LYS A 205 10.20 -4.57 10.56
CA LYS A 205 11.51 -5.23 10.42
C LYS A 205 12.30 -4.68 9.24
N ARG A 206 11.65 -4.47 8.09
CA ARG A 206 12.30 -3.87 6.91
C ARG A 206 12.64 -2.41 7.13
N LEU A 207 11.75 -1.66 7.78
CA LEU A 207 11.95 -0.24 8.08
C LEU A 207 13.13 -0.03 9.03
N GLY A 208 13.32 -0.91 10.02
CA GLY A 208 14.47 -0.87 10.93
C GLY A 208 15.83 -1.12 10.27
N LYS A 209 15.85 -1.75 9.09
CA LYS A 209 17.06 -2.02 8.30
C LYS A 209 17.33 -0.99 7.21
N ALA A 210 16.32 -0.20 6.83
CA ALA A 210 16.40 0.76 5.74
C ALA A 210 16.97 2.10 6.23
N SER A 211 17.95 2.64 5.50
CA SER A 211 18.41 4.01 5.73
C SER A 211 17.43 5.04 5.14
N ALA A 212 17.54 6.30 5.56
CA ALA A 212 16.74 7.38 4.95
C ALA A 212 16.98 7.50 3.44
N ARG A 213 18.18 7.16 2.95
CA ARG A 213 18.51 7.14 1.52
C ARG A 213 17.72 6.06 0.78
N ASP A 214 17.60 4.87 1.35
CA ASP A 214 16.85 3.74 0.77
C ASP A 214 15.35 4.00 0.68
N LEU A 215 14.87 4.97 1.46
CA LEU A 215 13.47 5.40 1.53
C LEU A 215 13.18 6.64 0.69
N GLY A 216 14.12 7.09 -0.14
CA GLY A 216 13.95 8.28 -0.98
C GLY A 216 14.04 9.59 -0.19
N GLY A 217 14.77 9.59 0.93
CA GLY A 217 15.04 10.76 1.76
C GLY A 217 14.28 10.77 3.09
N THR A 218 14.75 11.61 4.01
CA THR A 218 14.15 11.79 5.35
C THR A 218 12.64 12.09 5.33
N PRO A 219 12.11 12.94 4.43
CA PRO A 219 10.67 13.21 4.40
C PRO A 219 9.82 11.96 4.13
N ASN A 220 10.23 11.12 3.16
CA ASN A 220 9.52 9.89 2.84
C ASN A 220 9.66 8.84 3.95
N ALA A 221 10.84 8.75 4.57
CA ALA A 221 11.05 7.90 5.74
C ALA A 221 10.13 8.27 6.90
N LYS A 222 9.95 9.57 7.19
CA LYS A 222 9.01 10.07 8.21
C LYS A 222 7.56 9.69 7.86
N LYS A 223 7.10 9.99 6.64
CA LYS A 223 5.74 9.67 6.19
C LYS A 223 5.41 8.19 6.30
N LEU A 224 6.38 7.33 5.97
CA LEU A 224 6.24 5.87 6.03
C LEU A 224 6.24 5.35 7.48
N LYS A 225 7.12 5.86 8.35
CA LYS A 225 7.11 5.53 9.78
C LYS A 225 5.79 5.95 10.44
N SER A 226 5.35 7.17 10.17
CA SER A 226 4.09 7.72 10.67
C SER A 226 2.87 6.96 10.11
N ALA A 227 2.97 6.47 8.87
CA ALA A 227 1.96 5.59 8.28
C ALA A 227 1.82 4.28 9.02
N LEU A 228 2.96 3.61 9.22
CA LEU A 228 3.03 2.29 9.81
C LEU A 228 2.54 2.31 11.25
N ALA A 229 2.96 3.32 12.03
CA ALA A 229 2.46 3.55 13.37
C ALA A 229 0.94 3.81 13.39
N GLY A 230 0.41 4.54 12.40
CA GLY A 230 -1.03 4.74 12.26
C GLY A 230 -1.81 3.45 12.00
N THR A 231 -1.37 2.63 11.04
CA THR A 231 -2.00 1.33 10.76
C THR A 231 -1.87 0.38 11.94
N ARG A 232 -0.72 0.39 12.65
CA ARG A 232 -0.50 -0.39 13.86
C ARG A 232 -1.46 0.02 14.99
N ALA A 233 -1.76 1.31 15.14
CA ALA A 233 -2.76 1.73 16.12
C ALA A 233 -4.16 1.15 15.80
N ILE A 234 -4.54 1.10 14.52
CA ILE A 234 -5.81 0.51 14.08
C ILE A 234 -5.86 -0.98 14.43
N GLU A 235 -4.78 -1.73 14.13
CA GLU A 235 -4.65 -3.14 14.52
C GLU A 235 -4.86 -3.33 16.02
N ARG A 236 -4.20 -2.52 16.86
CA ARG A 236 -4.33 -2.61 18.33
C ARG A 236 -5.74 -2.26 18.83
N VAL A 237 -6.43 -1.33 18.18
CA VAL A 237 -7.84 -1.05 18.50
C VAL A 237 -8.73 -2.25 18.19
N ILE A 238 -8.53 -2.91 17.05
CA ILE A 238 -9.31 -4.09 16.67
C ILE A 238 -9.04 -5.24 17.65
N ASP A 239 -7.78 -5.44 18.04
CA ASP A 239 -7.30 -6.36 19.08
C ASP A 239 -7.70 -5.96 20.51
N LYS A 240 -8.51 -4.91 20.67
CA LYS A 240 -9.02 -4.36 21.93
C LYS A 240 -7.94 -3.88 22.93
N ASP A 241 -6.71 -3.65 22.47
CA ASP A 241 -5.63 -3.02 23.25
C ASP A 241 -5.61 -1.50 23.03
N GLY A 242 -6.48 -0.80 23.75
CA GLY A 242 -6.57 0.67 23.71
C GLY A 242 -5.28 1.38 24.16
N ARG A 243 -4.47 0.77 25.04
CA ARG A 243 -3.24 1.40 25.54
C ARG A 243 -2.14 1.38 24.48
N ALA A 244 -1.93 0.23 23.83
CA ALA A 244 -0.98 0.13 22.73
C ALA A 244 -1.41 0.99 21.54
N ALA A 245 -2.72 1.06 21.24
CA ALA A 245 -3.24 1.94 20.21
C ALA A 245 -2.86 3.42 20.44
N LEU A 246 -3.12 3.95 21.65
CA LEU A 246 -2.75 5.33 21.99
C LEU A 246 -1.23 5.57 21.93
N HIS A 247 -0.43 4.58 22.34
CA HIS A 247 1.02 4.67 22.25
C HIS A 247 1.49 4.81 20.78
N HIS A 248 0.96 3.99 19.87
CA HIS A 248 1.30 4.07 18.46
C HIS A 248 0.78 5.36 17.79
N LEU A 249 -0.39 5.86 18.19
CA LEU A 249 -0.90 7.16 17.71
C LEU A 249 0.02 8.32 18.13
N LYS A 250 0.53 8.27 19.37
CA LYS A 250 1.51 9.26 19.85
C LYS A 250 2.79 9.24 19.00
N ILE A 251 3.36 8.05 18.75
CA ILE A 251 4.51 7.89 17.85
C ILE A 251 4.20 8.47 16.46
N ALA A 252 3.02 8.15 15.92
CA ALA A 252 2.63 8.61 14.60
C ALA A 252 2.59 10.15 14.53
N ALA A 253 2.01 10.81 15.54
CA ALA A 253 1.91 12.26 15.64
C ALA A 253 3.27 12.94 15.79
N GLU A 254 4.15 12.42 16.66
CA GLU A 254 5.51 12.94 16.86
C GLU A 254 6.36 12.89 15.57
N ILE A 255 6.10 11.92 14.70
CA ILE A 255 6.83 11.76 13.43
C ILE A 255 6.25 12.62 12.30
N ASP A 256 4.92 12.80 12.27
CA ASP A 256 4.23 13.49 11.16
C ASP A 256 4.40 15.01 11.20
N ASP A 257 4.64 15.58 12.38
CA ASP A 257 4.92 17.03 12.57
C ASP A 257 3.85 17.93 11.92
N GLY A 258 2.58 17.52 11.97
CA GLY A 258 1.45 18.24 11.38
C GLY A 258 1.34 18.17 9.85
N THR A 259 2.14 17.34 9.17
CA THR A 259 2.12 17.19 7.69
C THR A 259 1.19 16.08 7.18
N ALA A 260 0.36 15.54 8.07
CA ALA A 260 -0.63 14.51 7.77
C ALA A 260 -1.65 14.99 6.73
N THR A 261 -2.12 14.09 5.87
CA THR A 261 -3.26 14.39 4.99
C THR A 261 -4.55 14.46 5.81
N PRO A 262 -5.54 15.28 5.42
CA PRO A 262 -6.80 15.39 6.17
C PRO A 262 -7.47 14.04 6.44
N TYR A 263 -7.52 13.14 5.45
CA TYR A 263 -8.08 11.81 5.60
C TYR A 263 -7.35 10.93 6.61
N ARG A 264 -6.02 11.03 6.69
CA ARG A 264 -5.22 10.30 7.67
C ARG A 264 -5.43 10.86 9.08
N THR A 265 -5.60 12.17 9.22
CA THR A 265 -5.94 12.80 10.49
C THR A 265 -7.27 12.28 11.02
N VAL A 266 -8.30 12.21 10.16
CA VAL A 266 -9.61 11.63 10.51
C VAL A 266 -9.47 10.17 10.99
N GLU A 267 -8.77 9.31 10.25
CA GLU A 267 -8.58 7.91 10.68
C GLU A 267 -7.92 7.80 12.06
N ARG A 268 -6.93 8.67 12.32
CA ARG A 268 -6.22 8.67 13.60
C ARG A 268 -7.10 9.13 14.74
N GLU A 269 -7.90 10.16 14.55
CA GLU A 269 -8.82 10.64 15.60
C GLU A 269 -9.96 9.64 15.84
N LEU A 270 -10.50 8.99 14.81
CA LEU A 270 -11.44 7.87 14.97
C LEU A 270 -10.79 6.70 15.74
N CYS A 271 -9.55 6.36 15.41
CA CYS A 271 -8.79 5.34 16.13
C CYS A 271 -8.52 5.75 17.59
N ARG A 272 -8.19 7.02 17.83
CA ARG A 272 -7.95 7.58 19.17
C ARG A 272 -9.21 7.49 20.01
N ALA A 273 -10.35 7.91 19.46
CA ALA A 273 -11.62 7.89 20.16
C ALA A 273 -12.05 6.46 20.53
N GLU A 274 -11.92 5.50 19.61
CA GLU A 274 -12.19 4.08 19.91
C GLU A 274 -11.22 3.54 20.98
N ALA A 275 -9.93 3.91 20.93
CA ALA A 275 -8.97 3.52 21.96
C ALA A 275 -9.30 4.12 23.34
N LEU A 276 -9.72 5.38 23.41
CA LEU A 276 -10.17 6.03 24.64
C LEU A 276 -11.43 5.36 25.21
N ARG A 277 -12.38 5.00 24.34
CA ARG A 277 -13.58 4.25 24.72
C ARG A 277 -13.22 2.90 25.35
N LEU A 278 -12.31 2.14 24.74
CA LEU A 278 -11.83 0.85 25.27
C LEU A 278 -11.20 0.98 26.66
N LEU A 279 -10.62 2.14 26.98
CA LEU A 279 -10.02 2.43 28.27
C LEU A 279 -11.01 3.02 29.30
N GLY A 280 -12.30 3.11 28.97
CA GLY A 280 -13.33 3.67 29.84
C GLY A 280 -13.31 5.21 29.93
N ARG A 281 -12.59 5.90 29.03
CA ARG A 281 -12.50 7.37 28.98
C ARG A 281 -13.54 7.92 28.01
N ALA A 282 -14.82 7.69 28.32
CA ALA A 282 -15.95 7.99 27.43
C ALA A 282 -16.02 9.47 27.06
N ASP A 283 -15.88 10.39 28.03
CA ASP A 283 -15.98 11.84 27.78
C ASP A 283 -14.92 12.33 26.77
N GLU A 284 -13.68 11.84 26.90
CA GLU A 284 -12.61 12.18 25.97
C GLU A 284 -12.81 11.55 24.59
N ALA A 285 -13.39 10.34 24.54
CA ALA A 285 -13.76 9.71 23.29
C ALA A 285 -14.87 10.51 22.58
N THR A 286 -15.87 11.00 23.32
CA THR A 286 -16.94 11.88 22.82
C THR A 286 -16.35 13.15 22.21
N LEU A 287 -15.50 13.87 22.95
CA LEU A 287 -14.86 15.09 22.46
C LEU A 287 -14.03 14.84 21.19
N ALA A 288 -13.31 13.72 21.12
CA ALA A 288 -12.51 13.37 19.94
C ALA A 288 -13.39 13.11 18.71
N VAL A 289 -14.56 12.47 18.86
CA VAL A 289 -15.49 12.20 17.75
C VAL A 289 -16.28 13.45 17.34
N GLU A 290 -16.72 14.25 18.30
CA GLU A 290 -17.44 15.49 18.03
C GLU A 290 -16.55 16.52 17.31
N GLY A 291 -15.24 16.53 17.61
CA GLY A 291 -14.26 17.35 16.90
C GLY A 291 -14.12 17.02 15.40
N LEU A 292 -14.68 15.90 14.94
CA LEU A 292 -14.69 15.52 13.52
C LEU A 292 -15.94 15.98 12.75
N THR A 293 -16.92 16.59 13.42
CA THR A 293 -18.24 16.91 12.83
C THR A 293 -18.14 17.82 11.60
N ASP A 294 -17.23 18.79 11.61
CA ASP A 294 -17.02 19.72 10.50
C ASP A 294 -15.91 19.28 9.53
N THR A 295 -15.38 18.07 9.71
CA THR A 295 -14.30 17.56 8.85
C THR A 295 -14.87 16.77 7.68
N HIS A 296 -14.32 17.00 6.48
CA HIS A 296 -14.67 16.20 5.32
C HIS A 296 -14.18 14.75 5.52
N MET A 297 -15.13 13.80 5.56
CA MET A 297 -14.86 12.37 5.77
C MET A 297 -15.20 11.56 4.52
N THR A 298 -14.58 10.38 4.41
CA THR A 298 -15.02 9.35 3.44
C THR A 298 -16.21 8.57 4.00
N SER A 299 -16.99 7.92 3.14
CA SER A 299 -18.15 7.12 3.57
C SER A 299 -17.81 6.06 4.62
N ARG A 300 -16.69 5.34 4.50
CA ARG A 300 -16.18 4.43 5.54
C ARG A 300 -15.90 5.14 6.86
N GLN A 301 -15.29 6.32 6.82
CA GLN A 301 -15.00 7.10 8.02
C GLN A 301 -16.29 7.60 8.68
N GLU A 302 -17.29 8.01 7.90
CA GLU A 302 -18.61 8.38 8.40
C GLU A 302 -19.31 7.19 9.05
N GLN A 303 -19.32 6.02 8.41
CA GLN A 303 -19.87 4.80 8.98
C GLN A 303 -19.16 4.41 10.27
N ARG A 304 -17.83 4.49 10.31
CA ARG A 304 -17.03 4.22 11.51
C ARG A 304 -17.34 5.24 12.62
N ALA A 305 -17.45 6.52 12.29
CA ALA A 305 -17.84 7.57 13.22
C ALA A 305 -19.24 7.34 13.77
N ALA A 306 -20.22 6.99 12.93
CA ALA A 306 -21.59 6.69 13.33
C ALA A 306 -21.67 5.48 14.28
N ARG A 307 -20.95 4.39 13.96
CA ARG A 307 -20.85 3.21 14.83
C ARG A 307 -20.23 3.57 16.18
N LEU A 308 -19.19 4.39 16.20
CA LEU A 308 -18.56 4.84 17.43
C LEU A 308 -19.47 5.77 18.25
N ARG A 309 -20.17 6.73 17.61
CA ARG A 309 -21.18 7.58 18.26
C ARG A 309 -22.27 6.74 18.94
N SER A 310 -22.81 5.74 18.22
CA SER A 310 -23.77 4.79 18.77
C SER A 310 -23.23 4.04 19.99
N ARG A 311 -21.99 3.54 19.94
CA ARG A 311 -21.34 2.86 21.08
C ARG A 311 -21.08 3.77 22.29
N LEU A 312 -20.93 5.08 22.05
CA LEU A 312 -20.74 6.10 23.08
C LEU A 312 -22.07 6.65 23.62
N GLY A 313 -23.21 6.28 23.02
CA GLY A 313 -24.52 6.83 23.38
C GLY A 313 -24.73 8.27 22.92
N ILE A 314 -24.00 8.70 21.88
CA ILE A 314 -24.12 10.02 21.26
C ILE A 314 -25.03 9.86 20.04
N GLY A 315 -26.22 10.47 20.06
CA GLY A 315 -27.22 10.36 18.99
C GLY A 315 -28.24 11.48 19.07
#